data_AF-A0A849PW13-F1
#
_entry.id   AF-A0A849PW13-F1
#
_cell.length_a   1.000
_cell.length_b   1.000
_cell.length_c   1.000
_cell.angle_alpha   90.00
_cell.angle_beta   90.00
_cell.angle_gamma   90.00
#
_symmetry.space_group_name_H-M   'P 1'
#
loop_
_entity.id
_entity.type
_entity.pdbx_description
1 polymer ?
#
loop_
_entity_poly.entity_id
_entity_poly.type
_entity_poly.pdbx_seq_one_letter_code
_entity_poly.pdbx_strand_id
1 'polypeptide(L)'
;MEGIVRKWVTSYGFISADGEDKDLFVHQSEVKGGNPLREGQKVKFEVKEEPRGPKAVNVEAIEDYRETVSLKGILPWALGCVSWGVPHLILLNRR
;
A
#
# COMPACT_ATOMS: atom_id res chain seq x y z
N MET A 1 -2.04 -18.23 2.63
CA MET A 1 -2.90 -17.57 3.64
C MET A 1 -2.63 -16.08 3.55
N GLU A 2 -3.60 -15.24 3.90
CA GLU A 2 -3.45 -13.78 3.90
C GLU A 2 -3.70 -13.26 5.31
N GLY A 3 -3.13 -12.11 5.62
CA GLY A 3 -3.30 -11.51 6.93
C GLY A 3 -2.72 -10.12 7.03
N ILE A 4 -2.75 -9.60 8.25
CA ILE A 4 -2.35 -8.25 8.59
C ILE A 4 -1.20 -8.32 9.58
N VAL A 5 -0.15 -7.54 9.33
CA VAL A 5 0.98 -7.41 10.26
C VAL A 5 0.53 -6.66 11.50
N ARG A 6 0.46 -7.34 12.64
CA ARG A 6 0.13 -6.73 13.95
C ARG A 6 1.29 -5.91 14.48
N LYS A 7 2.50 -6.46 14.36
CA LYS A 7 3.71 -5.89 14.92
C LYS A 7 4.92 -6.27 14.09
N TRP A 8 5.79 -5.30 13.84
CA TRP A 8 7.06 -5.53 13.15
C TRP A 8 8.23 -4.94 13.93
N VAL A 9 9.25 -5.77 14.17
CA VAL A 9 10.53 -5.43 14.80
C VAL A 9 11.61 -5.75 13.77
N THR A 10 12.73 -5.01 13.78
CA THR A 10 13.79 -5.04 12.75
C THR A 10 14.17 -6.43 12.21
N SER A 11 14.13 -7.48 13.04
CA SER A 11 14.44 -8.86 12.65
C SER A 11 13.27 -9.86 12.70
N TYR A 12 12.14 -9.51 13.32
CA TYR A 12 11.01 -10.43 13.50
C TYR A 12 9.67 -9.68 13.60
N GLY A 13 8.57 -10.38 13.31
CA GLY A 13 7.24 -9.80 13.38
C GLY A 13 6.18 -10.80 13.79
N PHE A 14 4.97 -10.28 13.95
CA PHE A 14 3.76 -11.04 14.23
C PHE A 14 2.69 -10.67 13.21
N ILE A 15 2.10 -11.69 12.60
CA ILE A 15 1.04 -11.56 11.60
C ILE A 15 -0.22 -12.22 12.15
N SER A 16 -1.35 -11.54 12.09
CA SER A 16 -2.65 -12.15 12.34
C SER A 16 -3.27 -12.56 11.01
N ALA A 17 -3.62 -13.85 10.88
CA ALA A 17 -4.35 -14.34 9.71
C ALA A 17 -5.82 -13.92 9.80
N ASP A 18 -6.43 -13.62 8.65
CA ASP A 18 -7.86 -13.33 8.60
C ASP A 18 -8.64 -14.63 8.87
N GLY A 19 -9.23 -14.74 10.07
CA GLY A 19 -9.96 -15.94 10.52
C GLY A 19 -9.29 -16.78 11.61
N GLU A 20 -8.11 -16.39 12.10
CA GLU A 20 -7.45 -17.06 13.23
C GLU A 20 -7.01 -16.04 14.28
N ASP A 21 -7.38 -16.27 15.56
CA ASP A 21 -6.97 -15.45 16.70
C ASP A 21 -5.50 -15.66 17.12
N LYS A 22 -4.77 -16.57 16.44
CA LYS A 22 -3.39 -16.89 16.77
C LYS A 22 -2.43 -16.02 15.99
N ASP A 23 -1.50 -15.40 16.70
CA ASP A 23 -0.40 -14.66 16.11
C ASP A 23 0.65 -15.62 15.55
N LEU A 24 1.01 -15.41 14.29
CA LEU A 24 2.03 -16.18 13.59
C LEU A 24 3.37 -15.46 13.66
N PHE A 25 4.39 -16.18 14.12
CA PHE A 25 5.75 -15.65 14.20
C PHE A 25 6.41 -15.67 12.81
N VAL A 26 6.97 -14.53 12.41
CA VAL A 26 7.76 -14.38 11.18
C VAL A 26 9.17 -13.89 11.49
N HIS A 27 10.16 -14.48 10.82
CA HIS A 27 11.55 -14.01 10.87
C HIS A 27 11.87 -13.23 9.59
N GLN A 28 12.72 -12.20 9.67
CA GLN A 28 13.12 -11.41 8.50
C GLN A 28 13.67 -12.27 7.35
N SER A 29 14.32 -13.40 7.65
CA SER A 29 14.84 -14.34 6.64
C SER A 29 13.75 -14.99 5.78
N GLU A 30 12.52 -15.05 6.27
CA GLU A 30 11.37 -15.64 5.56
C GLU A 30 10.61 -14.60 4.71
N VAL A 31 10.97 -13.31 4.83
CA VAL A 31 10.38 -12.24 4.04
C VAL A 31 11.08 -12.15 2.69
N LYS A 32 10.30 -12.28 1.61
CA LYS A 32 10.81 -12.13 0.26
C LYS A 32 11.24 -10.69 0.00
N GLY A 33 12.47 -10.53 -0.49
CA GLY A 33 13.06 -9.24 -0.79
C GLY A 33 13.70 -8.53 0.41
N GLY A 34 13.69 -9.12 1.61
CA GLY A 34 14.37 -8.57 2.79
C GLY A 34 13.85 -7.21 3.26
N ASN A 35 12.74 -6.73 2.68
CA ASN A 35 12.14 -5.46 3.01
C ASN A 35 11.42 -5.54 4.36
N PRO A 36 11.52 -4.51 5.21
CA PRO A 36 10.77 -4.46 6.45
C PRO A 36 9.27 -4.32 6.14
N LEU A 37 8.45 -5.17 6.77
CA LEU A 37 7.00 -5.05 6.70
C LEU A 37 6.52 -3.91 7.61
N ARG A 38 5.36 -3.33 7.29
CA ARG A 38 4.75 -2.27 8.11
C ARG A 38 3.58 -2.81 8.90
N GLU A 39 3.38 -2.28 10.10
CA GLU A 39 2.20 -2.57 10.92
C GLU A 39 0.93 -2.13 10.18
N GLY A 40 -0.09 -3.00 10.16
CA GLY A 40 -1.33 -2.79 9.42
C GLY A 40 -1.26 -3.10 7.92
N GLN A 41 -0.11 -3.56 7.40
CA GLN A 41 0.03 -3.93 5.99
C GLN A 41 -0.56 -5.31 5.71
N LYS A 42 -1.22 -5.46 4.56
CA LYS A 42 -1.68 -6.76 4.06
C LYS A 42 -0.54 -7.52 3.42
N VAL A 43 -0.37 -8.76 3.87
CA VAL A 43 0.71 -9.65 3.44
C VAL A 43 0.16 -11.03 3.14
N LYS A 44 0.75 -11.68 2.14
CA LYS A 44 0.53 -13.08 1.80
C LYS A 44 1.64 -13.91 2.44
N PHE A 45 1.28 -14.99 3.11
CA PHE A 45 2.25 -15.90 3.73
C PHE A 45 1.74 -17.33 3.72
N GLU A 46 2.64 -18.26 3.97
CA GLU A 46 2.33 -19.67 4.16
C GLU A 46 2.59 -20.04 5.62
N VAL A 47 1.67 -20.79 6.24
CA VAL A 47 1.83 -21.26 7.62
C VAL A 47 2.50 -22.62 7.59
N LYS A 48 3.59 -22.77 8.32
CA LYS A 48 4.28 -24.04 8.52
C LYS A 48 4.32 -24.37 10.00
N GLU A 49 3.82 -25.55 10.35
CA GLU A 49 3.89 -26.05 11.71
C GLU A 49 5.29 -26.65 11.95
N GLU A 50 6.03 -26.06 12.89
CA GLU A 50 7.33 -26.58 13.35
C GLU A 50 7.22 -27.03 14.81
N PRO A 51 8.14 -27.88 15.30
CA PRO A 51 8.16 -28.32 16.70
C PRO A 51 8.32 -27.17 17.72
N ARG A 52 8.65 -25.96 17.26
CA ARG A 52 8.78 -24.73 18.06
C ARG A 52 7.55 -23.80 17.96
N GLY A 53 6.49 -24.21 17.26
CA GLY A 53 5.28 -23.43 17.06
C GLY A 53 4.99 -23.11 15.59
N PRO A 54 3.80 -22.54 15.30
CA PRO A 54 3.42 -22.15 13.95
C PRO A 54 4.26 -20.95 13.48
N LYS A 55 4.87 -21.10 12.30
CA LYS A 55 5.75 -20.11 11.69
C LYS A 55 5.21 -19.68 10.33
N ALA A 56 5.27 -18.38 10.04
CA ALA A 56 4.97 -17.87 8.70
C ALA A 56 6.23 -17.93 7.83
N VAL A 57 6.11 -18.56 6.66
CA VAL A 57 7.16 -18.71 5.65
C VAL A 57 6.75 -18.01 4.35
N ASN A 58 7.73 -17.65 3.53
CA ASN A 58 7.50 -17.10 2.19
C ASN A 58 6.58 -15.86 2.20
N VAL A 59 6.90 -14.89 3.05
CA VAL A 59 6.04 -13.71 3.28
C VAL A 59 6.26 -12.67 2.17
N GLU A 60 5.17 -12.29 1.50
CA GLU A 60 5.11 -11.31 0.43
C GLU A 60 4.15 -10.18 0.81
N ALA A 61 4.59 -8.92 0.64
CA ALA A 61 3.71 -7.78 0.80
C ALA A 61 2.80 -7.62 -0.43
N ILE A 62 1.48 -7.63 -0.23
CA ILE A 62 0.50 -7.47 -1.32
C ILE A 62 0.30 -5.98 -1.61
N GLU A 63 0.37 -5.15 -0.58
CA GLU A 63 0.08 -3.72 -0.68
C GLU A 63 1.31 -2.91 -0.27
N ASP A 64 2.33 -2.94 -1.13
CA ASP A 64 3.36 -1.91 -1.13
C ASP A 64 2.73 -0.62 -1.65
N TYR A 65 2.36 0.29 -0.74
CA TYR A 65 1.80 1.61 -1.05
C TYR A 65 2.69 2.48 -1.98
N ARG A 66 3.90 2.03 -2.34
CA ARG A 66 4.82 2.76 -3.23
C ARG A 66 4.33 2.94 -4.66
N GLU A 67 3.31 2.22 -5.12
CA GLU A 67 2.78 2.42 -6.48
C GLU A 67 1.67 3.48 -6.56
N THR A 68 0.99 3.79 -5.46
CA THR A 68 -0.16 4.73 -5.47
C THR A 68 0.16 6.16 -5.04
N VAL A 69 1.35 6.40 -4.46
CA VAL A 69 1.82 7.78 -4.14
C VAL A 69 2.35 8.51 -5.37
N SER A 70 2.85 7.77 -6.37
CA SER A 70 3.46 8.38 -7.56
C SER A 70 2.42 8.96 -8.53
N LEU A 71 1.20 8.41 -8.57
CA LEU A 71 0.18 8.79 -9.55
C LEU A 71 -0.94 9.70 -9.01
N LYS A 72 -1.01 9.94 -7.69
CA LYS A 72 -1.95 10.92 -7.08
C LYS A 72 -1.32 12.27 -6.75
N GLY A 73 -0.05 12.46 -7.07
CA GLY A 73 0.66 13.76 -6.99
C GLY A 73 0.45 14.67 -8.21
N ILE A 74 -0.27 14.22 -9.24
CA ILE A 74 -0.70 15.07 -10.34
C ILE A 74 -2.13 15.51 -10.03
N LEU A 75 -2.24 16.59 -9.27
CA LEU A 75 -3.48 17.33 -9.11
C LEU A 75 -4.06 17.66 -10.50
N PRO A 76 -5.29 17.24 -10.84
CA PRO A 76 -5.99 17.80 -11.98
C PRO A 76 -6.49 19.17 -11.56
N TRP A 77 -5.70 20.21 -11.86
CA TRP A 77 -6.23 21.57 -12.00
C TRP A 77 -7.12 21.70 -13.26
N ALA A 78 -7.39 20.61 -13.98
CA ALA A 78 -8.28 20.54 -15.14
C ALA A 78 -9.76 20.35 -14.77
N LEU A 79 -10.18 20.74 -13.56
CA LEU A 79 -11.60 21.01 -13.29
C LEU A 79 -11.84 22.51 -13.48
N GLY A 80 -12.41 22.85 -14.64
CA GLY A 80 -13.33 23.99 -14.71
C GLY A 80 -12.80 25.32 -15.24
N CYS A 81 -12.26 25.36 -16.47
CA CYS A 81 -12.43 26.53 -17.32
C CYS A 81 -13.79 26.46 -18.02
N VAL A 82 -14.88 26.62 -17.27
CA VAL A 82 -16.19 26.99 -17.83
C VAL A 82 -16.68 28.18 -17.04
N SER A 83 -16.35 29.37 -17.52
CA SER A 83 -17.06 30.57 -17.11
C SER A 83 -17.02 31.67 -18.18
N TRP A 84 -18.16 31.72 -18.88
CA TRP A 84 -18.87 32.89 -19.41
C TRP A 84 -18.27 33.62 -20.63
N GLY A 85 -18.99 33.48 -21.74
CA GLY A 85 -18.76 34.21 -22.98
C GLY A 85 -18.82 35.72 -22.77
N VAL A 86 -17.81 36.40 -23.30
CA VAL A 86 -17.84 37.84 -23.51
C VAL A 86 -18.62 38.08 -24.80
N PRO A 87 -19.71 38.87 -24.77
CA PRO A 87 -20.53 39.11 -25.94
C PRO A 87 -19.79 39.95 -26.97
N HIS A 88 -20.14 39.65 -28.20
CA HIS A 88 -19.91 40.33 -29.47
C HIS A 88 -19.86 41.88 -29.39
N LEU A 89 -19.02 42.47 -30.27
CA LEU A 89 -18.95 43.89 -30.68
C LEU A 89 -18.16 44.81 -29.72
N ILE A 90 -17.04 45.43 -30.13
CA ILE A 90 -17.00 46.65 -30.96
C ILE A 90 -15.73 46.71 -31.84
N LEU A 91 -15.97 46.98 -33.13
CA LEU A 91 -15.01 47.48 -34.12
C LEU A 91 -14.35 48.80 -33.66
N LEU A 92 -13.03 48.94 -33.82
CA LEU A 92 -12.47 49.97 -34.72
C LEU A 92 -10.95 49.83 -34.91
N ASN A 93 -10.60 49.62 -36.17
CA ASN A 93 -9.39 50.09 -36.84
C ASN A 93 -8.84 51.42 -36.31
N ARG A 94 -7.53 51.51 -36.06
CA ARG A 94 -6.70 52.67 -36.46
C ARG A 94 -5.20 52.38 -36.35
N ARG A 95 -4.60 52.26 -37.54
CA ARG A 95 -3.23 52.58 -37.95
C ARG A 95 -2.06 51.81 -37.34
#